data_AF-A0AAN9UX33-F1
#
_entry.id   AF-A0AAN9UX33-F1
#
_cell.length_a   1.000
_cell.length_b   1.000
_cell.length_c   1.000
_cell.angle_alpha   90.00
_cell.angle_beta   90.00
_cell.angle_gamma   90.00
#
_symmetry.space_group_name_H-M   'P 1'
#
loop_
_entity.id
_entity.type
_entity.pdbx_description
1 polymer ?
#
loop_
_entity_poly.entity_id
_entity_poly.type
_entity_poly.pdbx_seq_one_letter_code
_entity_poly.pdbx_strand_id
1 'polypeptide(L)'
;MPPVEYERMADPRLPACSRKSGYLLETSCTIMDLKNVGFMQANAVKDLVREASRMSQDYYPERMGRMYMINAGRFISALFSWAKSFLDPVTQEKIHVISGDGRAELLGQIPAENLPKEFGGTCDCPGGCALSNAGPWQDPQWTRPAWYEKQQDDKNAIHNPGTDAVGTGEGAAAADGAVAGDDAAKAPAPAAA
;
A
#
# COMPACT_ATOMS: atom_id res chain seq x y z
N MET A 1 -4.49 5.87 -1.07
CA MET A 1 -3.33 4.96 -1.21
C MET A 1 -2.63 5.33 -2.51
N PRO A 2 -1.29 5.48 -2.55
CA PRO A 2 -0.59 5.83 -3.79
C PRO A 2 -0.62 4.64 -4.79
N PRO A 3 -0.45 4.88 -6.11
CA PRO A 3 -0.55 3.84 -7.14
C PRO A 3 0.33 2.61 -6.88
N VAL A 4 1.56 2.82 -6.42
CA VAL A 4 2.52 1.75 -6.09
C VAL A 4 2.02 0.83 -4.98
N GLU A 5 1.32 1.38 -3.99
CA GLU A 5 0.76 0.56 -2.90
C GLU A 5 -0.44 -0.28 -3.36
N TYR A 6 -1.20 0.20 -4.33
CA TYR A 6 -2.25 -0.59 -4.96
C TYR A 6 -1.67 -1.75 -5.76
N GLU A 7 -0.60 -1.53 -6.52
CA GLU A 7 0.09 -2.60 -7.26
C GLU A 7 0.62 -3.66 -6.30
N ARG A 8 1.27 -3.26 -5.20
CA ARG A 8 1.73 -4.17 -4.14
C ARG A 8 0.60 -4.94 -3.47
N MET A 9 -0.57 -4.32 -3.32
CA MET A 9 -1.77 -4.99 -2.82
C MET A 9 -2.25 -6.05 -3.81
N ALA A 10 -2.37 -5.70 -5.09
CA ALA A 10 -2.80 -6.61 -6.14
C ALA A 10 -1.82 -7.79 -6.33
N ASP A 11 -0.52 -7.53 -6.26
CA ASP A 11 0.55 -8.51 -6.39
C ASP A 11 1.78 -8.04 -5.58
N PRO A 12 2.30 -8.80 -4.58
CA PRO A 12 1.98 -10.20 -4.26
C PRO A 12 1.00 -10.43 -3.09
N ARG A 13 0.47 -9.37 -2.47
CA ARG A 13 -0.29 -9.51 -1.21
C ARG A 13 -1.57 -10.36 -1.35
N LEU A 14 -2.51 -9.97 -2.21
CA LEU A 14 -3.80 -10.67 -2.37
C LEU A 14 -3.64 -12.14 -2.84
N PRO A 15 -2.75 -12.47 -3.79
CA PRO A 15 -2.49 -13.86 -4.18
C PRO A 15 -1.96 -14.73 -3.04
N ALA A 16 -1.01 -14.21 -2.25
CA ALA A 16 -0.46 -14.96 -1.11
C ALA A 16 -1.53 -15.19 -0.03
N CYS A 17 -2.34 -14.16 0.27
CA CYS A 17 -3.46 -14.29 1.19
C CYS A 17 -4.49 -15.33 0.72
N SER A 18 -4.85 -15.32 -0.57
CA SER A 18 -5.80 -16.28 -1.16
C SER A 18 -5.33 -17.73 -1.03
N ARG A 19 -4.02 -17.96 -1.21
CA ARG A 19 -3.43 -19.30 -1.05
C ARG A 19 -3.47 -19.76 0.40
N LYS A 20 -3.15 -18.87 1.35
CA LYS A 20 -3.19 -19.19 2.79
C LYS A 20 -4.61 -19.47 3.28
N SER A 21 -5.60 -18.71 2.82
CA SER A 21 -6.99 -18.84 3.25
C SER A 21 -7.75 -19.99 2.56
N GLY A 22 -7.26 -20.44 1.39
CA GLY A 22 -7.91 -21.49 0.61
C GLY A 22 -9.12 -21.02 -0.22
N TYR A 23 -9.36 -19.70 -0.28
CA TYR A 23 -10.40 -19.10 -1.12
C TYR A 23 -9.92 -17.76 -1.70
N LEU A 24 -10.56 -17.30 -2.76
CA LEU A 24 -10.17 -16.08 -3.45
C LEU A 24 -10.39 -14.85 -2.56
N LEU A 25 -9.31 -14.12 -2.28
CA LEU A 25 -9.31 -12.84 -1.58
C LEU A 25 -8.97 -11.73 -2.57
N GLU A 26 -9.95 -10.86 -2.84
CA GLU A 26 -9.82 -9.76 -3.79
C GLU A 26 -9.87 -8.38 -3.12
N THR A 27 -10.16 -8.38 -1.82
CA THR A 27 -10.44 -7.19 -1.02
C THR A 27 -9.47 -7.02 0.14
N SER A 28 -9.32 -5.79 0.60
CA SER A 28 -8.54 -5.43 1.78
C SER A 28 -9.40 -4.94 2.95
N CYS A 29 -8.85 -5.07 4.16
CA CYS A 29 -9.38 -4.47 5.38
C CYS A 29 -8.48 -3.30 5.78
N THR A 30 -9.04 -2.08 5.79
CA THR A 30 -8.31 -0.86 6.09
C THR A 30 -8.68 -0.35 7.47
N ILE A 31 -7.69 -0.06 8.31
CA ILE A 31 -7.86 0.65 9.58
C ILE A 31 -7.26 2.04 9.42
N MET A 32 -8.02 3.06 9.74
CA MET A 32 -7.62 4.46 9.66
C MET A 32 -7.75 5.08 11.04
N ASP A 33 -6.63 5.38 11.68
CA ASP A 33 -6.61 6.09 12.96
C ASP A 33 -6.69 7.61 12.74
N LEU A 34 -7.76 8.21 13.27
CA LEU A 34 -8.06 9.63 13.15
C LEU A 34 -7.81 10.41 14.44
N LYS A 35 -7.07 9.81 15.38
CA LYS A 35 -6.66 10.46 16.62
C LYS A 35 -5.88 11.75 16.32
N ASN A 36 -6.28 12.84 16.94
CA ASN A 36 -5.70 14.19 16.77
C ASN A 36 -5.83 14.80 15.36
N VAL A 37 -6.70 14.27 14.49
CA VAL A 37 -7.00 14.95 13.22
C VAL A 37 -7.81 16.22 13.50
N GLY A 38 -7.16 17.36 13.38
CA GLY A 38 -7.76 18.68 13.52
C GLY A 38 -8.53 19.14 12.28
N PHE A 39 -9.35 20.17 12.46
CA PHE A 39 -10.17 20.77 11.39
C PHE A 39 -9.32 21.26 10.19
N MET A 40 -8.14 21.84 10.47
CA MET A 40 -7.26 22.35 9.42
C MET A 40 -6.66 21.23 8.58
N GLN A 41 -6.20 20.15 9.22
CA GLN A 41 -5.63 18.99 8.53
C GLN A 41 -6.69 18.27 7.71
N ALA A 42 -7.88 18.06 8.28
CA ALA A 42 -9.01 17.45 7.57
C ALA A 42 -9.38 18.24 6.32
N ASN A 43 -9.41 19.58 6.39
CA ASN A 43 -9.68 20.42 5.22
C ASN A 43 -8.53 20.44 4.21
N ALA A 44 -7.28 20.38 4.66
CA ALA A 44 -6.12 20.34 3.77
C ALA A 44 -6.05 19.04 2.96
N VAL A 45 -6.45 17.91 3.58
CA VAL A 45 -6.45 16.60 2.90
C VAL A 45 -7.78 16.26 2.23
N LYS A 46 -8.84 17.08 2.41
CA LYS A 46 -10.18 16.77 1.89
C LYS A 46 -10.17 16.54 0.38
N ASP A 47 -9.40 17.33 -0.36
CA ASP A 47 -9.39 17.29 -1.82
C ASP A 47 -8.59 16.06 -2.30
N LEU A 48 -7.47 15.76 -1.64
CA LEU A 48 -6.72 14.52 -1.85
C LEU A 48 -7.55 13.27 -1.51
N VAL A 49 -8.29 13.30 -0.40
CA VAL A 49 -9.18 12.20 0.01
C VAL A 49 -10.35 12.07 -0.96
N ARG A 50 -10.90 13.17 -1.46
CA ARG A 50 -11.98 13.17 -2.45
C ARG A 50 -11.51 12.61 -3.78
N GLU A 51 -10.32 13.00 -4.23
CA GLU A 51 -9.71 12.50 -5.46
C GLU A 51 -9.30 11.04 -5.34
N ALA A 52 -8.68 10.64 -4.21
CA ALA A 52 -8.37 9.25 -3.92
C ALA A 52 -9.64 8.39 -3.81
N SER A 53 -10.72 8.92 -3.22
CA SER A 53 -12.02 8.26 -3.16
C SER A 53 -12.64 8.10 -4.56
N ARG A 54 -12.60 9.15 -5.39
CA ARG A 54 -13.06 9.08 -6.78
C ARG A 54 -12.27 8.05 -7.58
N MET A 55 -10.93 8.10 -7.54
CA MET A 55 -10.11 7.08 -8.21
C MET A 55 -10.42 5.67 -7.70
N SER A 56 -10.59 5.50 -6.39
CA SER A 56 -10.90 4.19 -5.82
C SER A 56 -12.27 3.68 -6.26
N GLN A 57 -13.27 4.56 -6.40
CA GLN A 57 -14.62 4.20 -6.83
C GLN A 57 -14.75 4.00 -8.33
N ASP A 58 -14.12 4.86 -9.13
CA ASP A 58 -14.23 4.85 -10.58
C ASP A 58 -13.43 3.69 -11.20
N TYR A 59 -12.30 3.32 -10.60
CA TYR A 59 -11.43 2.27 -11.13
C TYR A 59 -11.47 0.95 -10.33
N TYR A 60 -11.83 0.98 -9.03
CA TYR A 60 -11.69 -0.18 -8.14
C TYR A 60 -12.79 -0.33 -7.06
N PRO A 61 -14.08 -0.21 -7.40
CA PRO A 61 -15.16 -0.21 -6.41
C PRO A 61 -15.24 -1.52 -5.60
N GLU A 62 -14.76 -2.64 -6.16
CA GLU A 62 -14.80 -3.95 -5.54
C GLU A 62 -13.53 -4.35 -4.76
N ARG A 63 -12.50 -3.49 -4.71
CA ARG A 63 -11.25 -3.80 -3.97
C ARG A 63 -11.33 -3.46 -2.47
N MET A 64 -12.26 -2.62 -2.06
CA MET A 64 -12.48 -2.31 -0.65
C MET A 64 -13.38 -3.37 -0.02
N GLY A 65 -12.89 -4.08 1.00
CA GLY A 65 -13.65 -5.08 1.74
C GLY A 65 -14.34 -4.47 2.96
N ARG A 66 -13.54 -3.98 3.91
CA ARG A 66 -14.01 -3.27 5.11
C ARG A 66 -13.08 -2.12 5.43
N MET A 67 -13.63 -1.03 5.94
CA MET A 67 -12.85 0.13 6.38
C MET A 67 -13.30 0.57 7.76
N TYR A 68 -12.37 0.64 8.71
CA TYR A 68 -12.61 1.11 10.07
C TYR A 68 -11.93 2.45 10.27
N MET A 69 -12.69 3.50 10.55
CA MET A 69 -12.18 4.80 10.97
C MET A 69 -12.32 4.91 12.49
N ILE A 70 -11.21 4.77 13.22
CA ILE A 70 -11.19 4.80 14.69
C ILE A 70 -10.74 6.17 15.19
N ASN A 71 -11.02 6.45 16.47
CA ASN A 71 -10.80 7.75 17.11
C ASN A 71 -11.43 8.91 16.32
N ALA A 72 -12.55 8.66 15.64
CA ALA A 72 -13.23 9.65 14.83
C ALA A 72 -13.92 10.69 15.74
N GLY A 73 -13.32 11.86 15.85
CA GLY A 73 -13.94 12.98 16.55
C GLY A 73 -15.29 13.37 15.92
N ARG A 74 -16.14 14.08 16.69
CA ARG A 74 -17.49 14.50 16.24
C ARG A 74 -17.50 15.18 14.87
N PHE A 75 -16.45 15.95 14.58
CA PHE A 75 -16.29 16.64 13.29
C PHE A 75 -16.09 15.68 12.11
N ILE A 76 -15.22 14.68 12.24
CA ILE A 76 -14.97 13.67 11.21
C ILE A 76 -16.24 12.86 10.95
N SER A 77 -16.93 12.45 12.01
CA SER A 77 -18.19 11.70 11.89
C SER A 77 -19.27 12.51 11.16
N ALA A 78 -19.33 13.83 11.39
CA ALA A 78 -20.23 14.72 10.66
C ALA A 78 -19.82 14.90 9.19
N LEU A 79 -18.53 15.11 8.90
CA LEU A 79 -18.02 15.18 7.52
C LEU A 79 -18.31 13.90 6.75
N PHE A 80 -18.08 12.74 7.35
CA PHE A 80 -18.36 11.47 6.72
C PHE A 80 -19.86 11.31 6.47
N SER A 81 -20.72 11.70 7.41
CA SER A 81 -22.17 11.67 7.21
C SER A 81 -22.64 12.55 6.04
N TRP A 82 -21.99 13.69 5.83
CA TRP A 82 -22.22 14.51 4.62
C TRP A 82 -21.66 13.83 3.37
N ALA A 83 -20.44 13.29 3.45
CA ALA A 83 -19.77 12.61 2.34
C ALA A 83 -20.50 11.34 1.88
N LYS A 84 -21.24 10.64 2.76
CA LYS A 84 -22.06 9.47 2.42
C LYS A 84 -23.00 9.73 1.24
N SER A 85 -23.52 10.95 1.10
CA SER A 85 -24.38 11.31 -0.04
C SER A 85 -23.70 11.19 -1.41
N PHE A 86 -22.36 11.19 -1.43
CA PHE A 86 -21.53 11.02 -2.64
C PHE A 86 -20.94 9.61 -2.77
N LEU A 87 -21.10 8.75 -1.78
CA LEU A 87 -20.61 7.37 -1.79
C LEU A 87 -21.75 6.46 -2.23
N ASP A 88 -21.45 5.45 -3.06
CA ASP A 88 -22.44 4.43 -3.39
C ASP A 88 -22.85 3.64 -2.11
N PRO A 89 -24.07 3.09 -2.06
CA PRO A 89 -24.57 2.39 -0.88
C PRO A 89 -23.69 1.21 -0.42
N VAL A 90 -23.07 0.48 -1.35
CA VAL A 90 -22.21 -0.68 -1.04
C VAL A 90 -20.95 -0.22 -0.32
N THR A 91 -20.34 0.89 -0.76
CA THR A 91 -19.20 1.49 -0.08
C THR A 91 -19.58 2.05 1.30
N GLN A 92 -20.78 2.62 1.46
CA GLN A 92 -21.24 3.11 2.76
C GLN A 92 -21.36 1.99 3.80
N GLU A 93 -21.84 0.81 3.40
CA GLU A 93 -21.99 -0.36 4.29
C GLU A 93 -20.66 -0.94 4.74
N LYS A 94 -19.61 -0.80 3.92
CA LYS A 94 -18.25 -1.29 4.22
C LYS A 94 -17.48 -0.39 5.18
N ILE A 95 -17.93 0.86 5.37
CA ILE A 95 -17.23 1.87 6.17
C ILE A 95 -17.85 2.00 7.56
N HIS A 96 -17.04 1.75 8.58
CA HIS A 96 -17.39 1.82 9.98
C HIS A 96 -16.67 3.00 10.65
N VAL A 97 -17.41 4.04 11.02
CA VAL A 97 -16.87 5.20 11.75
C VAL A 97 -17.09 5.01 13.24
N ILE A 98 -16.01 4.90 14.00
CA ILE A 98 -15.98 4.61 15.43
C ILE A 98 -15.38 5.82 16.16
N SER A 99 -16.12 6.35 17.14
CA SER A 99 -15.71 7.55 17.87
C SER A 99 -14.60 7.28 18.91
N GLY A 100 -14.45 6.02 19.35
CA GLY A 100 -13.45 5.57 20.32
C GLY A 100 -12.29 4.80 19.68
N ASP A 101 -11.53 4.08 20.50
CA ASP A 101 -10.36 3.30 20.07
C ASP A 101 -10.71 2.10 19.15
N GLY A 102 -11.99 1.74 19.05
CA GLY A 102 -12.51 0.74 18.12
C GLY A 102 -12.01 -0.69 18.37
N ARG A 103 -11.45 -0.96 19.55
CA ARG A 103 -10.81 -2.24 19.85
C ARG A 103 -11.77 -3.43 19.75
N ALA A 104 -13.00 -3.27 20.24
CA ALA A 104 -13.99 -4.34 20.22
C ALA A 104 -14.39 -4.72 18.79
N GLU A 105 -14.61 -3.72 17.94
CA GLU A 105 -14.96 -3.91 16.53
C GLU A 105 -13.79 -4.50 15.73
N LEU A 106 -12.56 -4.03 15.99
CA LEU A 106 -11.36 -4.54 15.33
C LEU A 106 -11.07 -5.99 15.72
N LEU A 107 -11.14 -6.34 17.00
CA LEU A 107 -10.93 -7.71 17.48
C LEU A 107 -12.05 -8.67 17.06
N GLY A 108 -13.26 -8.16 16.79
CA GLY A 108 -14.34 -8.95 16.21
C GLY A 108 -14.09 -9.33 14.75
N GLN A 109 -13.27 -8.55 14.02
CA GLN A 109 -13.01 -8.75 12.60
C GLN A 109 -11.62 -9.32 12.31
N ILE A 110 -10.63 -9.02 13.15
CA ILE A 110 -9.22 -9.37 12.97
C ILE A 110 -8.78 -10.17 14.20
N PRO A 111 -8.19 -11.37 14.02
CA PRO A 111 -7.63 -12.13 15.12
C PRO A 111 -6.59 -11.32 15.90
N ALA A 112 -6.59 -11.44 17.23
CA ALA A 112 -5.74 -10.63 18.10
C ALA A 112 -4.26 -10.73 17.75
N GLU A 113 -3.79 -11.91 17.33
CA GLU A 113 -2.41 -12.16 16.90
C GLU A 113 -1.99 -11.38 15.64
N ASN A 114 -2.96 -10.96 14.82
CA ASN A 114 -2.71 -10.20 13.59
C ASN A 114 -2.95 -8.69 13.78
N LEU A 115 -3.46 -8.28 14.95
CA LEU A 115 -3.75 -6.88 15.25
C LEU A 115 -2.64 -6.26 16.12
N PRO A 116 -2.09 -5.09 15.78
CA PRO A 116 -1.11 -4.40 16.60
C PRO A 116 -1.57 -4.14 18.04
N LYS A 117 -0.63 -4.17 19.00
CA LYS A 117 -0.89 -3.86 20.43
C LYS A 117 -1.55 -2.50 20.64
N GLU A 118 -1.21 -1.50 19.84
CA GLU A 118 -1.81 -0.16 19.89
C GLU A 118 -3.33 -0.18 19.64
N PHE A 119 -3.82 -1.11 18.80
CA PHE A 119 -5.23 -1.31 18.50
C PHE A 119 -5.87 -2.44 19.33
N GLY A 120 -5.21 -2.90 20.39
CA GLY A 120 -5.76 -3.88 21.34
C GLY A 120 -5.49 -5.35 21.00
N GLY A 121 -4.66 -5.64 19.99
CA GLY A 121 -4.21 -7.01 19.71
C GLY A 121 -2.92 -7.39 20.43
N THR A 122 -2.25 -8.42 19.93
CA THR A 122 -1.01 -8.97 20.50
C THR A 122 0.17 -8.93 19.53
N CYS A 123 -0.04 -8.49 18.28
CA CYS A 123 1.01 -8.42 17.27
C CYS A 123 2.10 -7.40 17.67
N ASP A 124 3.35 -7.84 17.55
CA ASP A 124 4.55 -7.05 17.84
C ASP A 124 5.62 -7.36 16.80
N CYS A 125 5.85 -6.41 15.88
CA CYS A 125 6.80 -6.58 14.79
C CYS A 125 8.17 -5.98 15.17
N PRO A 126 9.29 -6.60 14.73
CA PRO A 126 10.60 -5.97 14.84
C PRO A 126 10.61 -4.57 14.18
N GLY A 127 11.01 -3.53 14.91
CA GLY A 127 10.99 -2.15 14.42
C GLY A 127 9.63 -1.44 14.45
N GLY A 128 8.59 -2.10 14.98
CA GLY A 128 7.24 -1.56 15.13
C GLY A 128 6.31 -1.91 13.97
N CYS A 129 5.03 -2.16 14.30
CA CYS A 129 4.04 -2.61 13.31
C CYS A 129 3.80 -1.58 12.19
N ALA A 130 3.94 -0.29 12.46
CA ALA A 130 3.74 0.78 11.48
C ALA A 130 4.76 0.77 10.33
N LEU A 131 5.96 0.23 10.57
CA LEU A 131 7.04 0.12 9.58
C LEU A 131 7.19 -1.32 9.06
N SER A 132 6.39 -2.24 9.58
CA SER A 132 6.43 -3.65 9.21
C SER A 132 5.60 -3.90 7.96
N ASN A 133 6.09 -4.79 7.10
CA ASN A 133 5.33 -5.33 5.96
C ASN A 133 5.01 -6.83 6.19
N ALA A 134 4.93 -7.28 7.45
CA ALA A 134 4.69 -8.68 7.79
C ALA A 134 3.33 -9.18 7.26
N GLY A 135 3.32 -10.40 6.69
CA GLY A 135 2.11 -11.05 6.20
C GLY A 135 2.40 -12.31 5.37
N PRO A 136 1.35 -12.98 4.86
CA PRO A 136 1.50 -14.20 4.07
C PRO A 136 2.38 -14.05 2.82
N TRP A 137 2.50 -12.83 2.28
CA TRP A 137 3.36 -12.50 1.14
C TRP A 137 4.86 -12.42 1.48
N GLN A 138 5.26 -12.71 2.72
CA GLN A 138 6.67 -12.91 3.08
C GLN A 138 6.99 -14.38 3.38
N ASP A 139 5.98 -15.24 3.47
CA ASP A 139 6.13 -16.65 3.81
C ASP A 139 6.39 -17.47 2.53
N PRO A 140 7.55 -18.16 2.42
CA PRO A 140 7.91 -18.98 1.27
C PRO A 140 6.84 -20.01 0.87
N GLN A 141 6.02 -20.46 1.83
CA GLN A 141 4.94 -21.40 1.57
C GLN A 141 3.82 -20.80 0.71
N TRP A 142 3.57 -19.49 0.83
CA TRP A 142 2.44 -18.80 0.19
C TRP A 142 2.89 -17.84 -0.91
N THR A 143 4.15 -17.39 -0.87
CA THR A 143 4.73 -16.55 -1.91
C THR A 143 4.99 -17.35 -3.19
N ARG A 144 4.66 -16.73 -4.32
CA ARG A 144 5.27 -17.05 -5.60
C ARG A 144 5.80 -15.72 -6.14
N PRO A 145 6.93 -15.73 -6.87
CA PRO A 145 7.35 -14.52 -7.57
C PRO A 145 6.18 -14.02 -8.42
N ALA A 146 6.06 -12.70 -8.49
CA ALA A 146 5.04 -12.08 -9.31
C ALA A 146 5.19 -12.59 -10.77
N TRP A 147 4.12 -12.64 -11.54
CA TRP A 147 4.18 -13.19 -12.91
C TRP A 147 5.10 -12.38 -13.85
N TYR A 148 5.46 -11.15 -13.45
CA TYR A 148 6.45 -10.29 -14.11
C TYR A 148 7.89 -10.45 -13.56
N GLU A 149 8.07 -11.03 -12.38
CA GLU A 149 9.37 -11.49 -11.85
C GLU A 149 9.70 -12.86 -12.47
N LYS A 150 10.02 -12.88 -13.76
CA LYS A 150 10.69 -14.06 -14.34
C LYS A 150 12.08 -14.16 -13.72
N GLN A 151 12.48 -15.36 -13.29
CA GLN A 151 13.86 -15.66 -12.89
C GLN A 151 14.80 -15.24 -14.02
N GLN A 152 15.52 -14.13 -13.83
CA GLN A 152 16.64 -13.78 -14.68
C GLN A 152 17.78 -14.74 -14.34
N ASP A 153 17.83 -15.87 -15.03
CA ASP A 153 19.07 -16.62 -15.25
C ASP A 153 19.98 -15.89 -16.28
N ASP A 154 19.89 -14.57 -16.37
CA ASP A 154 20.79 -13.74 -17.16
C ASP A 154 21.99 -13.39 -16.29
N LYS A 155 23.10 -14.09 -16.52
CA LYS A 155 24.42 -13.85 -15.90
C LYS A 155 24.99 -12.43 -16.10
N ASN A 156 24.22 -11.51 -16.68
CA ASN A 156 24.56 -10.12 -16.96
C ASN A 156 23.55 -9.11 -16.38
N ALA A 157 22.61 -9.52 -15.52
CA ALA A 157 21.73 -8.57 -14.85
C ALA A 157 22.54 -7.66 -13.90
N ILE A 158 22.61 -6.37 -14.22
CA ILE A 158 23.20 -5.36 -13.33
C ILE A 158 22.27 -5.23 -12.13
N HIS A 159 22.68 -5.77 -10.99
CA HIS A 159 22.05 -5.49 -9.70
C HIS A 159 22.33 -4.04 -9.34
N ASN A 160 21.38 -3.16 -9.62
CA ASN A 160 21.31 -1.88 -8.94
C ASN A 160 20.44 -2.09 -7.71
N PRO A 161 20.99 -2.10 -6.48
CA PRO A 161 20.16 -2.09 -5.30
C PRO A 161 19.36 -0.79 -5.37
N GLY A 162 18.07 -0.92 -5.69
CA GLY A 162 17.11 0.17 -5.47
C GLY A 162 17.23 0.66 -4.03
N THR A 163 16.67 1.83 -3.77
CA THR A 163 16.83 2.68 -2.58
C THR A 163 16.45 2.08 -1.21
N ASP A 164 16.52 0.76 -1.03
CA ASP A 164 16.34 0.05 0.24
C ASP A 164 17.46 0.38 1.26
N ALA A 165 18.47 1.16 0.85
CA ALA A 165 19.49 1.76 1.70
C ALA A 165 19.42 3.31 1.66
N VAL A 166 18.29 3.90 2.04
CA VAL A 166 18.31 5.30 2.54
C VAL A 166 18.83 5.27 3.97
N GLY A 167 20.16 5.14 4.09
CA GLY A 167 20.88 5.52 5.30
C GLY A 167 20.90 7.04 5.40
N THR A 168 20.75 7.56 6.62
CA THR A 168 20.87 8.98 6.97
C THR A 168 22.12 9.58 6.34
N GLY A 169 21.92 10.53 5.42
CA GLY A 169 23.00 11.18 4.69
C GLY A 169 23.84 12.06 5.60
N GLU A 170 25.04 11.61 5.91
CA GLU A 170 26.18 12.45 6.26
C GLU A 170 27.33 12.07 5.30
N GLY A 171 27.76 13.02 4.46
CA GLY A 171 28.97 12.90 3.65
C GLY A 171 28.77 12.70 2.14
N ALA A 172 28.37 13.75 1.43
CA ALA A 172 28.66 13.85 -0.01
C ALA A 172 30.10 14.37 -0.17
N ALA A 173 31.02 13.48 -0.57
CA ALA A 173 32.31 13.86 -1.12
C ALA A 173 32.45 13.23 -2.51
N ALA A 174 32.68 14.10 -3.49
CA ALA A 174 32.78 13.79 -4.90
C ALA A 174 33.95 12.86 -5.25
N ALA A 175 33.78 12.06 -6.30
CA ALA A 175 34.89 11.50 -7.05
C ALA A 175 34.56 11.56 -8.56
N ASP A 176 35.23 12.50 -9.22
CA ASP A 176 35.39 12.65 -10.66
C ASP A 176 36.24 11.49 -11.23
N GLY A 177 35.95 11.03 -12.45
CA GLY A 177 36.75 10.00 -13.11
C GLY A 177 36.25 9.62 -14.50
N ALA A 178 36.73 10.34 -15.52
CA ALA A 178 36.50 10.10 -16.93
C ALA A 178 37.14 8.78 -17.45
N VAL A 179 36.53 8.17 -18.48
CA VAL A 179 37.25 7.33 -19.46
C VAL A 179 36.72 7.63 -20.87
N ALA A 180 37.67 7.84 -21.78
CA ALA A 180 37.55 8.32 -23.15
C ALA A 180 37.15 7.23 -24.18
N GLY A 181 36.84 7.68 -25.42
CA GLY A 181 36.51 6.90 -26.62
C GLY A 181 37.60 5.91 -27.07
N ASP A 182 37.43 5.06 -28.07
CA ASP A 182 36.87 5.26 -29.42
C ASP A 182 36.61 3.86 -30.03
N ASP A 183 35.65 3.71 -30.94
CA ASP A 183 35.87 3.00 -32.22
C ASP A 183 34.60 3.06 -33.09
N ALA A 184 34.81 3.48 -34.34
CA ALA A 184 33.78 3.88 -35.29
C ALA A 184 33.46 2.79 -36.34
N ALA A 185 32.31 3.03 -37.01
CA ALA A 185 31.89 2.52 -38.32
C ALA A 185 31.10 1.18 -38.31
N LYS A 186 30.05 0.95 -39.11
CA LYS A 186 29.52 1.62 -40.31
C LYS A 186 28.09 1.07 -40.58
N ALA A 187 27.13 1.92 -40.92
CA ALA A 187 25.81 1.48 -41.40
C ALA A 187 25.81 1.34 -42.94
N PRO A 188 25.26 0.25 -43.50
CA PRO A 188 24.86 0.21 -44.90
C PRO A 188 23.34 0.41 -45.06
N ALA A 189 22.95 1.45 -45.79
CA ALA A 189 21.76 1.47 -46.65
C ALA A 189 22.23 1.12 -48.09
N PRO A 190 21.41 0.71 -49.09
CA PRO A 190 19.97 1.00 -49.33
C PRO A 190 19.21 -0.31 -49.72
N ALA A 191 17.99 -0.40 -50.28
CA ALA A 191 17.26 0.45 -51.22
C ALA A 191 15.76 0.14 -51.25
N ALA A 192 15.00 1.15 -51.67
CA ALA A 192 13.60 1.07 -52.07
C ALA A 192 13.43 0.34 -53.41
N ALA A 193 12.33 -0.38 -53.53
CA ALA A 193 11.59 -0.63 -54.76
C ALA A 193 10.10 -0.77 -54.39
#